data_AF-G9QR31-F1
#
_entry.id   AF-G9QR31-F1
#
_cell.length_a   1.000
_cell.length_b   1.000
_cell.length_c   1.000
_cell.angle_alpha   90.00
_cell.angle_beta   90.00
_cell.angle_gamma   90.00
#
_symmetry.space_group_name_H-M   'P 1'
#
loop_
_entity.id
_entity.type
_entity.pdbx_description
1 polymer ?
#
loop_
_entity_poly.entity_id
_entity_poly.type
_entity_poly.pdbx_seq_one_letter_code
_entity_poly.pdbx_strand_id
1 'polypeptide(L)'
;MLKKHPLISVIIAIVVIFFATYFFVFGLVSILDDDIDDSKELNNSFFYVKDDKVYALVPSGGKFELIGVRASKFRYIDTGKYDNRNVGASDEAVYCGNLVMSGLSPKSVRALGNGYFGDGNVTYFCDSESETNLEISALKEFWDILSHKMFKTPKAQTHIYKFRQVDNANLAAILGFGYASDGVKVYHEGKELEGANASKMRYIEQISGRKSVRFTTDGENVYYDSTKLGIKFSPQMRDIGEIWRIHYLYEPNSGMVYANDHEFDPKFAPYEPLFNLKDEHAYHALFRGKGGIYHWERKWQWYNSIDEGEFVRDGDDPFKGEITPLYGDVVISDGKTYFLKTYEIWHNTKQNHSLSSRHTSIVRLDTKEQWRKIGFVRNDGYGAVYANGDKTYYFDNVGYGWRFNSSIYDINDLGVVEILTRPYDSNVENLKLDEIVKMVDQGAMVPAEGEVVIDAISDFDDYSQKYAYWIFLAIAFIMSVVGAIFKNKNQKSELKKRVDDYR
;
A
#
# COMPACT_ATOMS: atom_id res chain seq x y z
N MET A 1 -19.12 42.21 -39.83
CA MET A 1 -17.64 42.07 -39.77
C MET A 1 -17.15 40.62 -39.90
N LEU A 2 -17.80 39.62 -39.29
CA LEU A 2 -17.32 38.21 -39.28
C LEU A 2 -17.36 37.45 -40.63
N LYS A 3 -18.11 37.92 -41.64
CA LYS A 3 -18.20 37.26 -42.96
C LYS A 3 -16.97 37.45 -43.88
N LYS A 4 -16.04 38.36 -43.56
CA LYS A 4 -14.88 38.67 -44.42
C LYS A 4 -13.55 38.06 -43.96
N HIS A 5 -13.47 37.51 -42.75
CA HIS A 5 -12.25 36.91 -42.20
C HIS A 5 -12.56 35.64 -41.39
N PRO A 6 -12.76 34.49 -42.06
CA PRO A 6 -13.12 33.23 -41.39
C PRO A 6 -12.03 32.79 -40.40
N LEU A 7 -10.75 33.07 -40.69
CA LEU A 7 -9.63 32.75 -39.81
C LEU A 7 -9.70 33.50 -38.47
N ILE A 8 -10.06 34.78 -38.49
CA ILE A 8 -10.20 35.61 -37.27
C ILE A 8 -11.38 35.12 -36.42
N SER A 9 -12.46 34.69 -37.07
CA SER A 9 -13.63 34.14 -36.38
C SER A 9 -13.31 32.80 -35.69
N VAL A 10 -12.51 31.96 -36.34
CA VAL A 10 -12.01 30.70 -35.78
C VAL A 10 -11.06 30.96 -34.62
N ILE A 11 -10.13 31.91 -34.75
CA ILE A 11 -9.20 32.30 -33.68
C ILE A 11 -9.97 32.84 -32.46
N ILE A 12 -10.96 33.71 -32.67
CA ILE A 12 -11.81 34.22 -31.58
C ILE A 12 -12.60 33.09 -30.93
N ALA A 13 -13.16 32.15 -31.70
CA ALA A 13 -13.85 30.99 -31.15
C ALA A 13 -12.92 30.09 -30.32
N ILE A 14 -11.69 29.84 -30.80
CA ILE A 14 -10.67 29.09 -30.06
C ILE A 14 -10.28 29.80 -28.77
N VAL A 15 -10.09 31.13 -28.81
CA VAL A 15 -9.76 31.93 -27.62
C VAL A 15 -10.91 31.91 -26.61
N VAL A 16 -12.17 32.03 -27.06
CA VAL A 16 -13.35 31.94 -26.18
C VAL A 16 -13.49 30.55 -25.57
N ILE A 17 -13.28 29.48 -26.35
CA ILE A 17 -13.27 28.11 -25.84
C ILE A 17 -12.13 27.93 -24.84
N PHE A 18 -10.92 28.42 -25.14
CA PHE A 18 -9.77 28.34 -24.25
C PHE A 18 -10.04 29.05 -22.92
N PHE A 19 -10.57 30.28 -22.95
CA PHE A 19 -10.93 31.00 -21.73
C PHE A 19 -12.10 30.33 -20.98
N ALA A 20 -13.13 29.85 -21.68
CA ALA A 20 -14.23 29.11 -21.04
C ALA A 20 -13.72 27.83 -20.36
N THR A 21 -12.80 27.10 -21.01
CA THR A 21 -12.18 25.89 -20.46
C THR A 21 -11.25 26.26 -19.31
N TYR A 22 -10.48 27.34 -19.42
CA TYR A 22 -9.60 27.84 -18.37
C TYR A 22 -10.40 28.28 -17.13
N PHE A 23 -11.48 29.04 -17.29
CA PHE A 23 -12.36 29.41 -16.18
C PHE A 23 -13.14 28.21 -15.61
N PHE A 24 -13.50 27.23 -16.44
CA PHE A 24 -14.11 25.98 -15.99
C PHE A 24 -13.14 25.14 -15.14
N VAL A 25 -11.90 24.98 -15.59
CA VAL A 25 -10.83 24.27 -14.86
C VAL A 25 -10.37 25.05 -13.62
N PHE A 26 -10.23 26.36 -13.72
CA PHE A 26 -9.85 27.22 -12.58
C PHE A 26 -10.98 27.30 -11.54
N GLY A 27 -12.24 27.30 -11.99
CA GLY A 27 -13.41 27.12 -11.14
C GLY A 27 -13.46 25.73 -10.48
N LEU A 28 -13.05 24.67 -11.17
CA LEU A 28 -12.91 23.33 -10.57
C LEU A 28 -11.87 23.29 -9.44
N VAL A 29 -10.75 23.99 -9.60
CA VAL A 29 -9.66 24.06 -8.59
C VAL A 29 -10.05 24.93 -7.39
N SER A 30 -10.85 25.98 -7.57
CA SER A 30 -11.22 26.91 -6.48
C SER A 30 -12.44 26.48 -5.65
N ILE A 31 -13.12 25.39 -6.01
CA ILE A 31 -14.37 24.94 -5.36
C ILE A 31 -14.14 23.66 -4.53
N LEU A 32 -12.91 23.22 -4.30
CA LEU A 32 -12.57 22.04 -3.50
C LEU A 32 -12.67 22.32 -1.98
N ASP A 33 -13.87 22.57 -1.48
CA ASP A 33 -14.22 22.24 -0.09
C ASP A 33 -15.74 22.35 0.08
N ASP A 34 -16.39 21.24 0.40
CA ASP A 34 -17.81 21.24 0.81
C ASP A 34 -17.97 20.07 1.79
N ASP A 35 -17.24 20.13 2.89
CA ASP A 35 -17.49 19.26 4.02
C ASP A 35 -18.79 19.71 4.71
N ILE A 36 -19.62 18.73 5.07
CA ILE A 36 -20.82 18.96 5.87
C ILE A 36 -20.35 19.29 7.30
N ASP A 37 -19.90 20.53 7.51
CA ASP A 37 -19.11 20.97 8.67
C ASP A 37 -19.95 20.99 9.97
N ASP A 38 -21.26 21.23 9.86
CA ASP A 38 -22.17 21.31 11.03
C ASP A 38 -22.85 19.98 11.43
N SER A 39 -22.52 18.85 10.80
CA SER A 39 -23.19 17.57 11.15
C SER A 39 -22.69 17.04 12.49
N LYS A 40 -23.60 16.63 13.39
CA LYS A 40 -23.21 16.09 14.70
C LYS A 40 -22.95 14.59 14.62
N GLU A 41 -21.79 14.15 15.14
CA GLU A 41 -21.47 12.73 15.28
C GLU A 41 -22.48 12.02 16.21
N LEU A 42 -22.96 10.85 15.77
CA LEU A 42 -23.89 10.03 16.51
C LEU A 42 -23.12 9.05 17.39
N ASN A 43 -23.13 9.24 18.71
CA ASN A 43 -22.66 8.27 19.70
C ASN A 43 -21.25 7.71 19.45
N ASN A 44 -20.30 8.59 19.11
CA ASN A 44 -18.91 8.21 18.79
C ASN A 44 -18.82 7.18 17.65
N SER A 45 -19.70 7.24 16.65
CA SER A 45 -19.74 6.32 15.52
C SER A 45 -19.33 7.00 14.20
N PHE A 46 -19.16 6.22 13.13
CA PHE A 46 -18.96 6.77 11.79
C PHE A 46 -20.25 7.31 11.16
N PHE A 47 -21.31 7.54 11.94
CA PHE A 47 -22.54 8.16 11.49
C PHE A 47 -22.71 9.58 12.04
N TYR A 48 -23.23 10.47 11.20
CA TYR A 48 -23.47 11.88 11.50
C TYR A 48 -24.92 12.24 11.20
N VAL A 49 -25.46 13.19 11.95
CA VAL A 49 -26.86 13.63 11.82
C VAL A 49 -26.93 15.12 11.52
N LYS A 50 -27.78 15.49 10.55
CA LYS A 50 -28.15 16.88 10.24
C LYS A 50 -29.58 16.92 9.68
N ASP A 51 -30.43 17.79 10.20
CA ASP A 51 -31.82 18.00 9.72
C ASP A 51 -32.67 16.71 9.60
N ASP A 52 -32.63 15.85 10.64
CA ASP A 52 -33.24 14.49 10.69
C ASP A 52 -32.74 13.51 9.61
N LYS A 53 -31.66 13.85 8.88
CA LYS A 53 -30.97 12.95 7.96
C LYS A 53 -29.76 12.30 8.61
N VAL A 54 -29.39 11.13 8.11
CA VAL A 54 -28.21 10.37 8.56
C VAL A 54 -27.18 10.31 7.44
N TYR A 55 -25.91 10.47 7.79
CA TYR A 55 -24.78 10.38 6.88
C TYR A 55 -23.75 9.40 7.44
N ALA A 56 -23.23 8.50 6.61
CA ALA A 56 -22.10 7.65 6.97
C ALA A 56 -20.80 8.28 6.48
N LEU A 57 -19.81 8.40 7.35
CA LEU A 57 -18.44 8.71 6.98
C LEU A 57 -17.79 7.46 6.41
N VAL A 58 -17.33 7.56 5.17
CA VAL A 58 -16.44 6.58 4.55
C VAL A 58 -15.03 7.20 4.56
N PRO A 59 -14.04 6.57 5.22
CA PRO A 59 -12.67 7.07 5.23
C PRO A 59 -12.18 7.36 3.80
N SER A 60 -11.45 8.45 3.59
CA SER A 60 -11.01 8.94 2.28
C SER A 60 -12.12 9.27 1.25
N GLY A 61 -13.38 8.89 1.47
CA GLY A 61 -14.54 9.20 0.63
C GLY A 61 -15.41 10.35 1.14
N GLY A 62 -15.38 10.63 2.44
CA GLY A 62 -16.20 11.64 3.10
C GLY A 62 -17.58 11.13 3.53
N LYS A 63 -18.51 12.04 3.84
CA LYS A 63 -19.84 11.72 4.37
C LYS A 63 -20.86 11.50 3.24
N PHE A 64 -21.59 10.38 3.28
CA PHE A 64 -22.63 10.01 2.32
C PHE A 64 -23.99 9.88 3.00
N GLU A 65 -25.04 10.52 2.46
CA GLU A 65 -26.41 10.45 3.00
C GLU A 65 -27.00 9.05 2.85
N LEU A 66 -27.62 8.53 3.91
CA LEU A 66 -28.47 7.35 3.87
C LEU A 66 -29.86 7.78 3.41
N ILE A 67 -30.10 7.70 2.10
CA ILE A 67 -31.32 8.20 1.47
C ILE A 67 -32.57 7.54 2.08
N GLY A 68 -33.52 8.36 2.52
CA GLY A 68 -34.78 7.92 3.12
C GLY A 68 -34.71 7.54 4.60
N VAL A 69 -33.52 7.59 5.22
CA VAL A 69 -33.35 7.27 6.63
C VAL A 69 -33.52 8.50 7.51
N ARG A 70 -34.42 8.39 8.49
CA ARG A 70 -34.63 9.41 9.52
C ARG A 70 -33.74 9.16 10.73
N ALA A 71 -33.05 10.18 11.21
CA ALA A 71 -32.16 10.09 12.37
C ALA A 71 -32.91 9.64 13.63
N SER A 72 -34.14 10.09 13.82
CA SER A 72 -35.03 9.66 14.91
C SER A 72 -35.32 8.16 14.96
N LYS A 73 -35.13 7.45 13.84
CA LYS A 73 -35.36 6.00 13.71
C LYS A 73 -34.08 5.20 13.44
N PHE A 74 -32.93 5.87 13.46
CA PHE A 74 -31.65 5.26 13.18
C PHE A 74 -30.91 4.97 14.49
N ARG A 75 -30.24 3.82 14.54
CA ARG A 75 -29.35 3.45 15.63
C ARG A 75 -28.05 2.90 15.07
N TYR A 76 -26.92 3.31 15.64
CA TYR A 76 -25.67 2.60 15.41
C TYR A 76 -25.70 1.26 16.16
N ILE A 77 -24.96 0.26 15.66
CA ILE A 77 -24.79 -1.03 16.32
C ILE A 77 -23.53 -0.94 17.16
N ASP A 78 -23.69 -0.75 18.47
CA ASP A 78 -22.56 -0.65 19.39
C ASP A 78 -21.85 -2.00 19.55
N THR A 79 -20.56 -2.02 19.24
CA THR A 79 -19.68 -3.19 19.40
C THR A 79 -18.91 -3.15 20.72
N GLY A 80 -18.94 -2.04 21.46
CA GLY A 80 -18.10 -1.78 22.63
C GLY A 80 -16.61 -1.67 22.33
N LYS A 81 -16.21 -1.68 21.04
CA LYS A 81 -14.84 -1.55 20.58
C LYS A 81 -14.69 -0.30 19.71
N TYR A 82 -13.48 0.24 19.64
CA TYR A 82 -13.17 1.37 18.77
C TYR A 82 -13.28 1.00 17.29
N ASP A 83 -13.02 -0.27 16.96
CA ASP A 83 -13.11 -0.81 15.61
C ASP A 83 -14.56 -1.24 15.29
N ASN A 84 -14.97 -1.08 14.03
CA ASN A 84 -16.33 -1.37 13.50
C ASN A 84 -17.46 -0.45 13.97
N ARG A 85 -17.19 0.86 14.01
CA ARG A 85 -18.18 1.90 14.33
C ARG A 85 -19.00 2.35 13.12
N ASN A 86 -18.93 1.62 12.02
CA ASN A 86 -19.54 1.92 10.72
C ASN A 86 -20.80 1.08 10.44
N VAL A 87 -21.35 0.35 11.40
CA VAL A 87 -22.61 -0.40 11.20
C VAL A 87 -23.77 0.25 11.95
N GLY A 88 -24.89 0.42 11.25
CA GLY A 88 -26.10 1.01 11.81
C GLY A 88 -27.37 0.45 11.16
N ALA A 89 -28.51 0.70 11.79
CA ALA A 89 -29.81 0.18 11.36
C ALA A 89 -30.89 1.27 11.43
N SER A 90 -31.72 1.32 10.39
CA SER A 90 -33.00 2.05 10.40
C SER A 90 -34.15 1.11 10.80
N ASP A 91 -35.40 1.52 10.60
CA ASP A 91 -36.57 0.64 10.69
C ASP A 91 -36.71 -0.33 9.52
N GLU A 92 -36.00 -0.07 8.40
CA GLU A 92 -36.14 -0.79 7.13
C GLU A 92 -34.92 -1.63 6.77
N ALA A 93 -33.70 -1.15 7.06
CA ALA A 93 -32.48 -1.80 6.61
C ALA A 93 -31.31 -1.67 7.60
N VAL A 94 -30.31 -2.53 7.42
CA VAL A 94 -29.01 -2.45 8.10
C VAL A 94 -27.96 -2.01 7.09
N TYR A 95 -27.02 -1.19 7.54
CA TYR A 95 -26.03 -0.52 6.73
C TYR A 95 -24.61 -0.83 7.20
N CYS A 96 -23.71 -1.11 6.26
CA CYS A 96 -22.26 -1.05 6.42
C CYS A 96 -21.79 0.26 5.77
N GLY A 97 -21.48 1.27 6.58
CA GLY A 97 -21.38 2.66 6.15
C GLY A 97 -22.69 3.12 5.51
N ASN A 98 -22.64 3.47 4.22
CA ASN A 98 -23.82 3.85 3.44
C ASN A 98 -24.40 2.70 2.59
N LEU A 99 -23.84 1.49 2.66
CA LEU A 99 -24.22 0.34 1.84
C LEU A 99 -25.19 -0.57 2.57
N VAL A 100 -26.26 -1.00 1.90
CA VAL A 100 -27.32 -1.84 2.50
C VAL A 100 -26.88 -3.31 2.57
N MET A 101 -26.93 -3.89 3.77
CA MET A 101 -26.76 -5.32 4.00
C MET A 101 -28.11 -6.03 3.85
N SER A 102 -28.41 -6.40 2.60
CA SER A 102 -29.71 -6.96 2.23
C SER A 102 -30.03 -8.26 2.97
N GLY A 103 -31.29 -8.42 3.39
CA GLY A 103 -31.78 -9.61 4.08
C GLY A 103 -31.55 -9.63 5.60
N LEU A 104 -30.73 -8.72 6.14
CA LEU A 104 -30.49 -8.61 7.57
C LEU A 104 -31.62 -7.82 8.26
N SER A 105 -32.22 -8.40 9.31
CA SER A 105 -33.32 -7.78 10.05
C SER A 105 -32.83 -6.62 10.94
N PRO A 106 -33.33 -5.38 10.73
CA PRO A 106 -32.93 -4.23 11.54
C PRO A 106 -33.34 -4.34 13.02
N LYS A 107 -34.35 -5.16 13.33
CA LYS A 107 -34.86 -5.36 14.69
C LYS A 107 -34.00 -6.30 15.52
N SER A 108 -33.36 -7.28 14.88
CA SER A 108 -32.61 -8.34 15.56
C SER A 108 -31.10 -8.32 15.27
N VAL A 109 -30.63 -7.46 14.36
CA VAL A 109 -29.19 -7.33 14.10
C VAL A 109 -28.41 -6.96 15.35
N ARG A 110 -27.29 -7.68 15.53
CA ARG A 110 -26.32 -7.50 16.60
C ARG A 110 -24.91 -7.74 16.08
N ALA A 111 -23.93 -7.17 16.77
CA ALA A 111 -22.53 -7.49 16.54
C ALA A 111 -22.22 -8.91 17.06
N LEU A 112 -21.48 -9.68 16.27
CA LEU A 112 -20.93 -11.00 16.62
C LEU A 112 -19.44 -10.92 17.01
N GLY A 113 -18.80 -9.77 16.76
CA GLY A 113 -17.38 -9.51 16.99
C GLY A 113 -16.55 -9.62 15.70
N ASN A 114 -15.31 -9.11 15.73
CA ASN A 114 -14.35 -9.15 14.62
C ASN A 114 -14.90 -8.67 13.26
N GLY A 115 -15.82 -7.69 13.28
CA GLY A 115 -16.45 -7.13 12.08
C GLY A 115 -17.65 -7.90 11.53
N TYR A 116 -18.09 -8.95 12.24
CA TYR A 116 -19.27 -9.70 11.87
C TYR A 116 -20.53 -9.18 12.56
N PHE A 117 -21.62 -9.11 11.81
CA PHE A 117 -22.93 -8.67 12.24
C PHE A 117 -23.97 -9.67 11.74
N GLY A 118 -24.86 -10.09 12.63
CA GLY A 118 -25.85 -11.11 12.31
C GLY A 118 -27.18 -10.87 13.01
N ASP A 119 -28.24 -11.43 12.45
CA ASP A 119 -29.59 -11.37 13.01
C ASP A 119 -30.15 -12.73 13.44
N GLY A 120 -29.34 -13.79 13.31
CA GLY A 120 -29.69 -15.18 13.57
C GLY A 120 -30.06 -16.00 12.32
N ASN A 121 -30.32 -15.34 11.19
CA ASN A 121 -30.59 -15.98 9.89
C ASN A 121 -29.54 -15.63 8.84
N VAL A 122 -29.07 -14.38 8.84
CA VAL A 122 -28.08 -13.87 7.91
C VAL A 122 -26.93 -13.26 8.71
N THR A 123 -25.71 -13.41 8.19
CA THR A 123 -24.51 -12.79 8.74
C THR A 123 -23.76 -12.07 7.63
N TYR A 124 -23.21 -10.90 7.97
CA TYR A 124 -22.32 -10.14 7.13
C TYR A 124 -21.01 -9.85 7.86
N PHE A 125 -19.91 -9.87 7.12
CA PHE A 125 -18.71 -9.13 7.47
C PHE A 125 -18.82 -7.70 6.94
N CYS A 126 -18.43 -6.71 7.74
CA CYS A 126 -18.30 -5.31 7.38
C CYS A 126 -16.96 -4.79 7.89
N ASP A 127 -16.07 -4.45 6.96
CA ASP A 127 -14.73 -3.96 7.27
C ASP A 127 -14.78 -2.61 7.97
N SER A 128 -13.85 -2.32 8.87
CA SER A 128 -13.67 -0.99 9.46
C SER A 128 -12.90 -0.03 8.57
N GLU A 129 -12.18 -0.56 7.58
CA GLU A 129 -11.45 0.21 6.57
C GLU A 129 -12.23 0.30 5.25
N SER A 130 -12.02 1.38 4.53
CA SER A 130 -12.60 1.58 3.19
C SER A 130 -11.54 1.40 2.12
N GLU A 131 -11.94 0.80 1.00
CA GLU A 131 -11.10 0.64 -0.19
C GLU A 131 -11.57 1.55 -1.32
N THR A 132 -10.70 1.78 -2.30
CA THR A 132 -11.06 2.52 -3.52
C THR A 132 -12.14 1.75 -4.26
N ASN A 133 -13.19 2.46 -4.67
CA ASN A 133 -14.28 1.88 -5.43
C ASN A 133 -13.87 1.67 -6.89
N LEU A 134 -13.36 0.50 -7.23
CA LEU A 134 -12.91 0.18 -8.60
C LEU A 134 -14.08 0.08 -9.61
N GLU A 135 -15.33 0.02 -9.16
CA GLU A 135 -16.51 -0.04 -10.05
C GLU A 135 -16.90 1.34 -10.60
N ILE A 136 -16.42 2.43 -10.01
CA ILE A 136 -16.64 3.77 -10.55
C ILE A 136 -15.64 4.04 -11.68
N SER A 137 -16.11 4.03 -12.92
CA SER A 137 -15.25 4.46 -14.04
C SER A 137 -14.83 5.92 -13.84
N ALA A 138 -13.59 6.28 -14.18
CA ALA A 138 -13.06 7.64 -14.06
C ALA A 138 -13.95 8.71 -14.74
N LEU A 139 -14.63 8.34 -15.84
CA LEU A 139 -15.59 9.21 -16.53
C LEU A 139 -16.84 9.47 -15.67
N LYS A 140 -17.39 8.42 -15.05
CA LYS A 140 -18.55 8.52 -14.15
C LYS A 140 -18.20 9.31 -12.89
N GLU A 141 -17.04 9.04 -12.30
CA GLU A 141 -16.53 9.80 -11.15
C GLU A 141 -16.45 11.30 -11.46
N PHE A 142 -15.86 11.67 -12.60
CA PHE A 142 -15.82 13.06 -13.06
C PHE A 142 -17.22 13.67 -13.21
N TRP A 143 -18.17 12.94 -13.83
CA TRP A 143 -19.54 13.41 -14.00
C TRP A 143 -20.29 13.55 -12.66
N ASP A 144 -20.15 12.61 -11.75
CA ASP A 144 -20.78 12.62 -10.42
C ASP A 144 -20.22 13.76 -9.55
N ILE A 145 -18.90 14.02 -9.61
CA ILE A 145 -18.27 15.19 -8.97
C ILE A 145 -18.83 16.49 -9.54
N LEU A 146 -18.90 16.60 -10.87
CA LEU A 146 -19.40 17.79 -11.56
C LEU A 146 -20.89 18.03 -11.26
N SER A 147 -21.72 16.98 -11.30
CA SER A 147 -23.15 17.09 -11.05
C SER A 147 -23.48 17.36 -9.58
N HIS A 148 -22.73 16.77 -8.64
CA HIS A 148 -22.90 17.03 -7.20
C HIS A 148 -22.71 18.52 -6.90
N LYS A 149 -21.67 19.15 -7.46
CA LYS A 149 -21.40 20.57 -7.23
C LYS A 149 -22.32 21.52 -8.01
N MET A 150 -22.64 21.20 -9.27
CA MET A 150 -23.49 22.06 -10.10
C MET A 150 -24.98 21.97 -9.73
N PHE A 151 -25.43 20.81 -9.25
CA PHE A 151 -26.85 20.50 -9.08
C PHE A 151 -27.21 19.86 -7.74
N LYS A 152 -26.26 19.76 -6.78
CA LYS A 152 -26.47 19.10 -5.48
C LYS A 152 -26.98 17.65 -5.59
N THR A 153 -26.63 16.94 -6.66
CA THR A 153 -26.90 15.49 -6.80
C THR A 153 -26.07 14.69 -5.80
N PRO A 154 -26.25 13.38 -5.59
CA PRO A 154 -25.37 12.60 -4.72
C PRO A 154 -23.88 12.68 -5.13
N LYS A 155 -22.98 12.64 -4.14
CA LYS A 155 -21.52 12.67 -4.32
C LYS A 155 -21.02 11.37 -4.96
N ALA A 156 -19.98 11.47 -5.79
CA ALA A 156 -19.25 10.30 -6.29
C ALA A 156 -18.71 9.44 -5.14
N GLN A 157 -19.04 8.15 -5.14
CA GLN A 157 -18.57 7.23 -4.12
C GLN A 157 -17.23 6.61 -4.52
N THR A 158 -16.14 7.38 -4.35
CA THR A 158 -14.77 6.98 -4.73
C THR A 158 -14.17 5.93 -3.79
N HIS A 159 -14.71 5.81 -2.58
CA HIS A 159 -14.34 4.79 -1.59
C HIS A 159 -15.59 4.08 -1.07
N ILE A 160 -15.47 2.79 -0.78
CA ILE A 160 -16.53 1.94 -0.27
C ILE A 160 -16.01 1.11 0.91
N TYR A 161 -16.90 0.77 1.83
CA TYR A 161 -16.61 -0.27 2.79
C TYR A 161 -16.71 -1.63 2.11
N LYS A 162 -15.73 -2.50 2.35
CA LYS A 162 -15.80 -3.90 1.98
C LYS A 162 -16.78 -4.61 2.90
N PHE A 163 -17.77 -5.28 2.33
CA PHE A 163 -18.73 -6.07 3.09
C PHE A 163 -19.12 -7.32 2.31
N ARG A 164 -19.41 -8.39 3.03
CA ARG A 164 -19.66 -9.71 2.44
C ARG A 164 -20.68 -10.47 3.25
N GLN A 165 -21.73 -10.95 2.59
CA GLN A 165 -22.63 -11.92 3.19
C GLN A 165 -21.89 -13.25 3.38
N VAL A 166 -22.09 -13.89 4.52
CA VAL A 166 -21.53 -15.21 4.83
C VAL A 166 -22.64 -16.24 4.78
N ASP A 167 -22.34 -17.41 4.22
CA ASP A 167 -23.30 -18.51 4.04
C ASP A 167 -23.72 -19.19 5.36
N ASN A 168 -23.25 -18.70 6.52
CA ASN A 168 -23.62 -19.21 7.83
C ASN A 168 -24.04 -18.09 8.81
N ALA A 169 -25.18 -18.29 9.45
CA ALA A 169 -25.77 -17.36 10.41
C ALA A 169 -25.14 -17.39 11.81
N ASN A 170 -24.50 -18.51 12.18
CA ASN A 170 -24.05 -18.75 13.55
C ASN A 170 -22.53 -18.66 13.67
N LEU A 171 -21.99 -17.44 13.50
CA LEU A 171 -20.56 -17.18 13.65
C LEU A 171 -20.22 -16.65 15.04
N ALA A 172 -19.07 -17.07 15.54
CA ALA A 172 -18.40 -16.50 16.70
C ALA A 172 -17.04 -15.93 16.28
N ALA A 173 -16.70 -14.76 16.79
CA ALA A 173 -15.37 -14.17 16.63
C ALA A 173 -14.29 -15.10 17.19
N ILE A 174 -13.24 -15.37 16.39
CA ILE A 174 -12.04 -16.09 16.80
C ILE A 174 -10.81 -15.29 16.39
N LEU A 175 -9.66 -15.45 17.06
CA LEU A 175 -8.44 -14.67 16.77
C LEU A 175 -8.71 -13.14 16.79
N GLY A 176 -8.07 -12.38 15.90
CA GLY A 176 -8.22 -10.94 15.73
C GLY A 176 -9.29 -10.54 14.71
N PHE A 177 -9.33 -9.25 14.37
CA PHE A 177 -10.28 -8.68 13.42
C PHE A 177 -10.34 -9.46 12.11
N GLY A 178 -11.52 -9.56 11.48
CA GLY A 178 -11.73 -10.32 10.25
C GLY A 178 -11.98 -11.82 10.47
N TYR A 179 -11.49 -12.43 11.56
CA TYR A 179 -11.63 -13.86 11.80
C TYR A 179 -12.90 -14.25 12.57
N ALA A 180 -13.64 -15.24 12.06
CA ALA A 180 -14.78 -15.86 12.74
C ALA A 180 -14.94 -17.34 12.38
N SER A 181 -15.72 -18.08 13.17
CA SER A 181 -16.00 -19.51 12.94
C SER A 181 -17.40 -19.89 13.38
N ASP A 182 -17.99 -20.87 12.69
CA ASP A 182 -19.22 -21.56 13.11
C ASP A 182 -18.96 -22.82 13.95
N GLY A 183 -17.70 -23.05 14.35
CA GLY A 183 -17.24 -24.26 15.03
C GLY A 183 -16.77 -25.39 14.10
N VAL A 184 -17.08 -25.30 12.79
CA VAL A 184 -16.64 -26.25 11.76
C VAL A 184 -15.73 -25.55 10.75
N LYS A 185 -16.23 -24.48 10.14
CA LYS A 185 -15.53 -23.65 9.15
C LYS A 185 -14.95 -22.41 9.82
N VAL A 186 -13.92 -21.86 9.17
CA VAL A 186 -13.27 -20.61 9.57
C VAL A 186 -13.43 -19.63 8.44
N TYR A 187 -13.62 -18.36 8.77
CA TYR A 187 -13.76 -17.28 7.82
C TYR A 187 -12.81 -16.14 8.17
N HIS A 188 -12.21 -15.52 7.16
CA HIS A 188 -11.50 -14.25 7.24
C HIS A 188 -12.15 -13.26 6.29
N GLU A 189 -12.61 -12.12 6.81
CA GLU A 189 -13.34 -11.08 6.05
C GLU A 189 -14.53 -11.64 5.25
N GLY A 190 -15.23 -12.61 5.83
CA GLY A 190 -16.36 -13.33 5.24
C GLY A 190 -16.00 -14.37 4.17
N LYS A 191 -14.71 -14.60 3.86
CA LYS A 191 -14.26 -15.68 2.97
C LYS A 191 -13.88 -16.91 3.80
N GLU A 192 -14.35 -18.08 3.40
CA GLU A 192 -14.00 -19.36 4.05
C GLU A 192 -12.51 -19.70 3.85
N LEU A 193 -11.83 -20.13 4.91
CA LEU A 193 -10.50 -20.72 4.86
C LEU A 193 -10.64 -22.22 4.56
N GLU A 194 -10.25 -22.62 3.35
CA GLU A 194 -10.47 -23.98 2.85
C GLU A 194 -9.75 -25.04 3.69
N GLY A 195 -10.53 -25.93 4.31
CA GLY A 195 -10.01 -27.07 5.08
C GLY A 195 -9.39 -26.69 6.42
N ALA A 196 -9.66 -25.48 6.93
CA ALA A 196 -9.17 -25.04 8.23
C ALA A 196 -9.83 -25.78 9.41
N ASN A 197 -9.02 -26.21 10.37
CA ASN A 197 -9.53 -26.70 11.65
C ASN A 197 -9.73 -25.54 12.64
N ALA A 198 -10.99 -25.12 12.79
CA ALA A 198 -11.39 -24.01 13.66
C ALA A 198 -10.83 -24.08 15.08
N SER A 199 -10.81 -25.27 15.69
CA SER A 199 -10.37 -25.45 17.08
C SER A 199 -8.87 -25.26 17.31
N LYS A 200 -8.07 -25.25 16.24
CA LYS A 200 -6.60 -25.18 16.31
C LYS A 200 -6.01 -23.92 15.69
N MET A 201 -6.86 -23.04 15.14
CA MET A 201 -6.45 -21.79 14.52
C MET A 201 -5.63 -20.93 15.48
N ARG A 202 -4.49 -20.46 15.00
CA ARG A 202 -3.58 -19.55 15.71
C ARG A 202 -2.71 -18.79 14.71
N TYR A 203 -2.17 -17.67 15.16
CA TYR A 203 -1.17 -16.93 14.39
C TYR A 203 0.16 -17.69 14.35
N ILE A 204 0.85 -17.59 13.21
CA ILE A 204 2.27 -17.95 13.14
C ILE A 204 3.08 -16.90 13.90
N GLU A 205 4.19 -17.31 14.51
CA GLU A 205 5.07 -16.39 15.23
C GLU A 205 5.96 -15.60 14.26
N GLN A 206 6.19 -14.34 14.59
CA GLN A 206 7.24 -13.54 13.98
C GLN A 206 8.61 -13.91 14.55
N ILE A 207 9.69 -13.57 13.84
CA ILE A 207 11.06 -13.65 14.40
C ILE A 207 11.17 -12.88 15.72
N SER A 208 10.45 -11.77 15.85
CA SER A 208 10.40 -10.93 17.06
C SER A 208 9.75 -11.61 18.27
N GLY A 209 9.13 -12.79 18.10
CA GLY A 209 8.30 -13.46 19.10
C GLY A 209 6.88 -12.92 19.22
N ARG A 210 6.51 -11.92 18.41
CA ARG A 210 5.12 -11.44 18.31
C ARG A 210 4.28 -12.38 17.44
N LYS A 211 2.95 -12.23 17.52
CA LYS A 211 2.03 -12.90 16.59
C LYS A 211 2.12 -12.21 15.23
N SER A 212 2.11 -12.99 14.16
CA SER A 212 1.94 -12.46 12.80
C SER A 212 0.63 -11.68 12.69
N VAL A 213 0.63 -10.69 11.80
CA VAL A 213 -0.56 -9.90 11.49
C VAL A 213 -1.43 -10.60 10.43
N ARG A 214 -0.80 -11.35 9.51
CA ARG A 214 -1.46 -11.90 8.30
C ARG A 214 -1.41 -13.43 8.22
N PHE A 215 -0.36 -14.06 8.76
CA PHE A 215 -0.17 -15.50 8.64
C PHE A 215 -0.78 -16.27 9.81
N THR A 216 -1.60 -17.27 9.49
CA THR A 216 -2.23 -18.16 10.47
C THR A 216 -2.04 -19.63 10.10
N THR A 217 -2.26 -20.51 11.07
CA THR A 217 -2.21 -21.96 10.90
C THR A 217 -3.23 -22.64 11.80
N ASP A 218 -3.73 -23.78 11.34
CA ASP A 218 -4.49 -24.74 12.15
C ASP A 218 -3.59 -25.86 12.73
N GLY A 219 -2.28 -25.73 12.58
CA GLY A 219 -1.27 -26.73 12.96
C GLY A 219 -0.95 -27.76 11.88
N GLU A 220 -1.62 -27.73 10.74
CA GLU A 220 -1.28 -28.54 9.57
C GLU A 220 -1.17 -27.67 8.31
N ASN A 221 -2.18 -26.87 8.03
CA ASN A 221 -2.27 -25.96 6.91
C ASN A 221 -1.82 -24.55 7.33
N VAL A 222 -1.39 -23.78 6.33
CA VAL A 222 -0.94 -22.39 6.50
C VAL A 222 -1.80 -21.49 5.63
N TYR A 223 -2.14 -20.32 6.17
CA TYR A 223 -2.98 -19.35 5.51
C TYR A 223 -2.33 -17.98 5.56
N TYR A 224 -2.41 -17.24 4.45
CA TYR A 224 -2.28 -15.79 4.41
C TYR A 224 -3.70 -15.25 4.30
N ASP A 225 -4.19 -14.57 5.34
CA ASP A 225 -5.60 -14.18 5.44
C ASP A 225 -6.56 -15.38 5.19
N SER A 226 -7.36 -15.33 4.12
CA SER A 226 -8.25 -16.41 3.69
C SER A 226 -7.61 -17.40 2.71
N THR A 227 -6.44 -17.09 2.17
CA THR A 227 -5.78 -17.90 1.13
C THR A 227 -4.97 -19.01 1.78
N LYS A 228 -5.30 -20.26 1.45
CA LYS A 228 -4.51 -21.43 1.85
C LYS A 228 -3.23 -21.51 1.02
N LEU A 229 -2.09 -21.59 1.69
CA LEU A 229 -0.78 -21.73 1.05
C LEU A 229 -0.48 -23.19 0.70
N GLY A 230 0.37 -23.39 -0.31
CA GLY A 230 0.79 -24.72 -0.80
C GLY A 230 1.73 -25.48 0.12
N ILE A 231 2.04 -24.95 1.31
CA ILE A 231 3.01 -25.49 2.26
C ILE A 231 2.35 -25.98 3.56
N LYS A 232 2.93 -27.03 4.15
CA LYS A 232 2.52 -27.56 5.45
C LYS A 232 3.19 -26.80 6.58
N PHE A 233 2.46 -26.62 7.68
CA PHE A 233 2.98 -25.96 8.85
C PHE A 233 4.14 -26.75 9.47
N SER A 234 5.22 -26.05 9.81
CA SER A 234 6.29 -26.56 10.67
C SER A 234 6.44 -25.65 11.90
N PRO A 235 6.79 -26.20 13.07
CA PRO A 235 6.97 -25.38 14.29
C PRO A 235 8.04 -24.28 14.17
N GLN A 236 9.00 -24.43 13.25
CA GLN A 236 10.09 -23.50 12.99
C GLN A 236 9.73 -22.44 11.94
N MET A 237 8.61 -22.57 11.25
CA MET A 237 8.10 -21.57 10.30
C MET A 237 7.90 -20.22 10.99
N ARG A 238 8.33 -19.13 10.36
CA ARG A 238 8.22 -17.78 10.94
C ARG A 238 7.76 -16.76 9.91
N ASP A 239 6.98 -15.80 10.37
CA ASP A 239 6.80 -14.51 9.69
C ASP A 239 8.10 -13.70 9.93
N ILE A 240 8.85 -13.48 8.86
CA ILE A 240 10.23 -13.01 8.93
C ILE A 240 10.39 -11.52 8.72
N GLY A 241 9.32 -10.82 8.33
CA GLY A 241 9.34 -9.38 8.14
C GLY A 241 8.26 -8.89 7.19
N GLU A 242 8.10 -7.58 7.19
CA GLU A 242 7.26 -6.86 6.23
C GLU A 242 8.14 -5.78 5.61
N ILE A 243 8.18 -5.74 4.28
CA ILE A 243 8.85 -4.68 3.53
C ILE A 243 7.85 -4.12 2.52
N TRP A 244 7.56 -2.81 2.60
CA TRP A 244 6.58 -2.14 1.73
C TRP A 244 5.21 -2.84 1.65
N ARG A 245 4.73 -3.37 2.79
CA ARG A 245 3.47 -4.13 2.91
C ARG A 245 3.47 -5.51 2.23
N ILE A 246 4.64 -6.02 1.86
CA ILE A 246 4.81 -7.43 1.48
C ILE A 246 5.25 -8.17 2.75
N HIS A 247 4.41 -9.08 3.22
CA HIS A 247 4.73 -9.91 4.37
C HIS A 247 5.43 -11.19 3.93
N TYR A 248 6.54 -11.53 4.58
CA TYR A 248 7.34 -12.69 4.21
C TYR A 248 7.17 -13.82 5.22
N LEU A 249 6.87 -15.01 4.72
CA LEU A 249 6.83 -16.24 5.51
C LEU A 249 7.98 -17.14 5.07
N TYR A 250 8.72 -17.67 6.04
CA TYR A 250 9.84 -18.57 5.80
C TYR A 250 9.63 -19.92 6.48
N GLU A 251 9.86 -20.99 5.73
CA GLU A 251 9.89 -22.36 6.25
C GLU A 251 11.34 -22.89 6.21
N PRO A 252 12.03 -22.96 7.35
CA PRO A 252 13.47 -23.19 7.37
C PRO A 252 13.91 -24.62 7.01
N ASN A 253 13.02 -25.63 7.07
CA ASN A 253 13.42 -27.00 6.75
C ASN A 253 13.51 -27.23 5.23
N SER A 254 12.61 -26.62 4.46
CA SER A 254 12.59 -26.66 3.00
C SER A 254 13.32 -25.47 2.36
N GLY A 255 13.51 -24.39 3.11
CA GLY A 255 13.98 -23.11 2.61
C GLY A 255 12.95 -22.42 1.73
N MET A 256 11.67 -22.75 1.83
CA MET A 256 10.62 -22.10 1.03
C MET A 256 10.25 -20.73 1.61
N VAL A 257 9.98 -19.80 0.72
CA VAL A 257 9.57 -18.42 1.02
C VAL A 257 8.25 -18.13 0.33
N TYR A 258 7.37 -17.45 1.05
CA TYR A 258 6.16 -16.84 0.49
C TYR A 258 6.22 -15.34 0.71
N ALA A 259 5.88 -14.57 -0.32
CA ALA A 259 5.58 -13.14 -0.25
C ALA A 259 4.06 -12.97 -0.31
N ASN A 260 3.46 -12.53 0.79
CA ASN A 260 2.01 -12.60 1.01
C ASN A 260 1.50 -14.04 0.78
N ASP A 261 0.61 -14.25 -0.19
CA ASP A 261 0.13 -15.58 -0.60
C ASP A 261 0.88 -16.17 -1.81
N HIS A 262 1.93 -15.51 -2.30
CA HIS A 262 2.70 -15.94 -3.46
C HIS A 262 3.93 -16.77 -3.07
N GLU A 263 4.00 -18.00 -3.59
CA GLU A 263 5.14 -18.90 -3.43
C GLU A 263 6.31 -18.46 -4.32
N PHE A 264 7.53 -18.39 -3.76
CA PHE A 264 8.75 -18.22 -4.56
C PHE A 264 9.00 -19.47 -5.42
N ASP A 265 9.56 -19.32 -6.63
CA ASP A 265 9.75 -20.45 -7.55
C ASP A 265 10.53 -21.61 -6.88
N PRO A 266 9.91 -22.78 -6.62
CA PRO A 266 10.57 -23.87 -5.90
C PRO A 266 11.84 -24.40 -6.61
N LYS A 267 12.02 -24.11 -7.90
CA LYS A 267 13.22 -24.48 -8.67
C LYS A 267 14.50 -23.91 -8.07
N PHE A 268 14.45 -22.71 -7.49
CA PHE A 268 15.62 -22.06 -6.90
C PHE A 268 15.72 -22.24 -5.38
N ALA A 269 14.76 -22.92 -4.75
CA ALA A 269 14.85 -23.31 -3.34
C ALA A 269 15.98 -24.34 -3.10
N PRO A 270 16.56 -24.45 -1.89
CA PRO A 270 16.20 -23.69 -0.69
C PRO A 270 16.65 -22.22 -0.82
N TYR A 271 15.84 -21.33 -0.27
CA TYR A 271 16.15 -19.93 -0.10
C TYR A 271 16.66 -19.67 1.31
N GLU A 272 17.59 -18.74 1.44
CA GLU A 272 18.09 -18.20 2.70
C GLU A 272 17.82 -16.70 2.71
N PRO A 273 17.08 -16.16 3.70
CA PRO A 273 16.92 -14.72 3.88
C PRO A 273 18.29 -14.06 4.05
N LEU A 274 18.52 -12.97 3.32
CA LEU A 274 19.74 -12.17 3.44
C LEU A 274 19.47 -10.91 4.26
N PHE A 275 20.42 -10.59 5.15
CA PHE A 275 20.38 -9.39 6.00
C PHE A 275 19.14 -9.34 6.92
N ASN A 276 18.93 -8.23 7.62
CA ASN A 276 17.69 -8.06 8.38
C ASN A 276 16.57 -7.66 7.43
N LEU A 277 15.42 -8.32 7.55
CA LEU A 277 14.23 -8.00 6.76
C LEU A 277 13.44 -6.86 7.41
N LYS A 278 14.11 -5.71 7.50
CA LYS A 278 13.54 -4.47 8.01
C LYS A 278 13.76 -3.36 7.00
N ASP A 279 12.84 -2.41 7.00
CA ASP A 279 12.88 -1.20 6.17
C ASP A 279 13.91 -0.16 6.68
N GLU A 280 15.06 -0.59 7.20
CA GLU A 280 16.13 0.31 7.66
C GLU A 280 17.07 0.64 6.48
N HIS A 281 17.68 -0.38 5.85
CA HIS A 281 18.59 -0.20 4.72
C HIS A 281 18.18 -0.98 3.47
N ALA A 282 16.89 -1.32 3.35
CA ALA A 282 16.37 -2.09 2.22
C ALA A 282 15.02 -1.55 1.76
N TYR A 283 14.84 -1.46 0.44
CA TYR A 283 13.53 -1.36 -0.20
C TYR A 283 13.01 -2.73 -0.66
N HIS A 284 13.86 -3.76 -0.72
CA HIS A 284 13.50 -5.10 -1.17
C HIS A 284 14.03 -6.14 -0.18
N ALA A 285 13.22 -7.15 0.14
CA ALA A 285 13.68 -8.32 0.88
C ALA A 285 14.47 -9.24 -0.05
N LEU A 286 15.76 -9.44 0.24
CA LEU A 286 16.65 -10.22 -0.61
C LEU A 286 16.81 -11.64 -0.08
N PHE A 287 16.78 -12.62 -0.98
CA PHE A 287 16.92 -14.03 -0.66
C PHE A 287 17.98 -14.66 -1.55
N ARG A 288 18.89 -15.41 -0.95
CA ARG A 288 19.84 -16.26 -1.67
C ARG A 288 19.17 -17.59 -1.98
N GLY A 289 19.07 -17.93 -3.26
CA GLY A 289 18.62 -19.24 -3.70
C GLY A 289 19.71 -19.95 -4.51
N LYS A 290 19.36 -21.10 -5.09
CA LYS A 290 20.24 -21.79 -6.04
C LYS A 290 20.63 -20.86 -7.19
N GLY A 291 21.93 -20.58 -7.26
CA GLY A 291 22.55 -19.87 -8.37
C GLY A 291 22.20 -18.39 -8.47
N GLY A 292 21.62 -17.75 -7.46
CA GLY A 292 21.31 -16.32 -7.55
C GLY A 292 20.74 -15.67 -6.31
N ILE A 293 20.57 -14.35 -6.40
CA ILE A 293 19.82 -13.53 -5.46
C ILE A 293 18.47 -13.18 -6.09
N TYR A 294 17.42 -13.20 -5.26
CA TYR A 294 16.04 -13.06 -5.67
C TYR A 294 15.27 -12.15 -4.71
N HIS A 295 14.23 -11.51 -5.22
CA HIS A 295 13.23 -10.79 -4.43
C HIS A 295 11.84 -10.90 -5.04
N TRP A 296 10.83 -10.41 -4.32
CA TRP A 296 9.49 -10.20 -4.85
C TRP A 296 9.28 -8.74 -5.20
N GLU A 297 9.10 -8.43 -6.48
CA GLU A 297 8.81 -7.07 -6.94
C GLU A 297 7.30 -6.84 -6.91
N ARG A 298 6.89 -5.82 -6.17
CA ARG A 298 5.48 -5.41 -6.14
C ARG A 298 5.14 -4.67 -7.43
N LYS A 299 3.92 -4.85 -7.94
CA LYS A 299 3.41 -3.98 -9.00
C LYS A 299 2.88 -2.67 -8.41
N TRP A 300 3.51 -1.56 -8.77
CA TRP A 300 3.26 -0.25 -8.16
C TRP A 300 2.14 0.57 -8.79
N GLN A 301 1.53 0.09 -9.88
CA GLN A 301 0.43 0.80 -10.52
C GLN A 301 -0.80 0.81 -9.60
N TRP A 302 -1.46 1.96 -9.50
CA TRP A 302 -2.58 2.21 -8.57
C TRP A 302 -3.79 1.26 -8.74
N TYR A 303 -3.92 0.61 -9.89
CA TYR A 303 -5.01 -0.32 -10.21
C TYR A 303 -4.68 -1.79 -9.90
N ASN A 304 -3.42 -2.13 -9.59
CA ASN A 304 -3.07 -3.49 -9.17
C ASN A 304 -3.42 -3.66 -7.69
N SER A 305 -3.76 -4.89 -7.31
CA SER A 305 -3.82 -5.22 -5.89
C SER A 305 -2.47 -4.95 -5.23
N ILE A 306 -2.51 -4.54 -3.96
CA ILE A 306 -1.32 -4.40 -3.13
C ILE A 306 -0.51 -5.70 -3.03
N ASP A 307 -1.18 -6.83 -3.15
CA ASP A 307 -0.55 -8.16 -3.08
C ASP A 307 0.06 -8.60 -4.41
N GLU A 308 -0.28 -7.94 -5.53
CA GLU A 308 0.25 -8.31 -6.84
C GLU A 308 1.73 -7.96 -6.98
N GLY A 309 2.49 -8.92 -7.51
CA GLY A 309 3.90 -8.77 -7.79
C GLY A 309 4.43 -9.87 -8.70
N GLU A 310 5.75 -9.96 -8.77
CA GLU A 310 6.44 -11.02 -9.48
C GLU A 310 7.74 -11.43 -8.80
N PHE A 311 8.12 -12.69 -8.99
CA PHE A 311 9.37 -13.23 -8.53
C PHE A 311 10.49 -12.81 -9.48
N VAL A 312 11.49 -12.08 -8.96
CA VAL A 312 12.58 -11.49 -9.73
C VAL A 312 13.92 -12.09 -9.31
N ARG A 313 14.81 -12.28 -10.28
CA ARG A 313 16.21 -12.63 -10.06
C ARG A 313 17.10 -11.41 -10.30
N ASP A 314 17.84 -11.00 -9.27
CA ASP A 314 18.66 -9.79 -9.29
C ASP A 314 20.09 -10.03 -9.79
N GLY A 315 20.55 -11.28 -9.77
CA GLY A 315 21.89 -11.61 -10.26
C GLY A 315 22.41 -12.97 -9.80
N ASP A 316 23.65 -13.26 -10.19
CA ASP A 316 24.39 -14.44 -9.74
C ASP A 316 24.77 -14.31 -8.26
N ASP A 317 24.82 -15.41 -7.53
CA ASP A 317 25.20 -15.42 -6.11
C ASP A 317 26.62 -14.86 -5.92
N PRO A 318 26.80 -13.70 -5.26
CA PRO A 318 28.11 -13.10 -5.07
C PRO A 318 28.90 -13.75 -3.91
N PHE A 319 28.24 -14.56 -3.07
CA PHE A 319 28.81 -15.14 -1.86
C PHE A 319 29.49 -16.48 -2.15
N LYS A 320 30.68 -16.67 -1.57
CA LYS A 320 31.41 -17.93 -1.67
C LYS A 320 31.36 -18.64 -0.32
N GLY A 321 30.51 -19.66 -0.21
CA GLY A 321 30.33 -20.42 1.03
C GLY A 321 29.34 -19.77 1.99
N GLU A 322 29.59 -19.93 3.29
CA GLU A 322 28.72 -19.48 4.38
C GLU A 322 28.70 -17.94 4.48
N ILE A 323 27.55 -17.41 4.92
CA ILE A 323 27.35 -15.99 5.19
C ILE A 323 27.25 -15.84 6.71
N THR A 324 28.18 -15.09 7.30
CA THR A 324 28.21 -14.83 8.74
C THR A 324 27.79 -13.39 9.01
N PRO A 325 26.72 -13.15 9.80
CA PRO A 325 26.34 -11.80 10.22
C PRO A 325 27.45 -11.15 11.05
N LEU A 326 27.80 -9.89 10.73
CA LEU A 326 28.77 -9.10 11.50
C LEU A 326 28.06 -8.14 12.45
N TYR A 327 27.24 -7.24 11.91
CA TYR A 327 26.44 -6.27 12.66
C TYR A 327 25.43 -5.59 11.73
N GLY A 328 24.18 -5.41 12.18
CA GLY A 328 23.13 -4.81 11.35
C GLY A 328 23.02 -5.52 10.00
N ASP A 329 22.95 -4.75 8.92
CA ASP A 329 22.92 -5.26 7.54
C ASP A 329 24.32 -5.39 6.92
N VAL A 330 25.28 -5.85 7.73
CA VAL A 330 26.66 -6.15 7.31
C VAL A 330 26.97 -7.61 7.58
N VAL A 331 27.48 -8.31 6.55
CA VAL A 331 27.81 -9.73 6.59
C VAL A 331 29.21 -10.00 6.03
N ILE A 332 29.80 -11.12 6.45
CA ILE A 332 31.07 -11.63 5.93
C ILE A 332 30.83 -12.94 5.18
N SER A 333 31.45 -13.09 4.02
CA SER A 333 31.52 -14.36 3.30
C SER A 333 32.87 -14.49 2.60
N ASP A 334 33.56 -15.62 2.78
CA ASP A 334 34.91 -15.88 2.25
C ASP A 334 35.91 -14.74 2.57
N GLY A 335 35.85 -14.23 3.81
CA GLY A 335 36.70 -13.13 4.27
C GLY A 335 36.39 -11.75 3.65
N LYS A 336 35.39 -11.64 2.79
CA LYS A 336 34.95 -10.38 2.17
C LYS A 336 33.76 -9.80 2.92
N THR A 337 33.71 -8.48 2.99
CA THR A 337 32.63 -7.75 3.66
C THR A 337 31.58 -7.31 2.65
N TYR A 338 30.32 -7.56 2.96
CA TYR A 338 29.17 -7.14 2.16
C TYR A 338 28.19 -6.37 3.04
N PHE A 339 27.60 -5.32 2.49
CA PHE A 339 26.63 -4.48 3.21
C PHE A 339 25.55 -3.96 2.27
N LEU A 340 24.44 -3.49 2.84
CA LEU A 340 23.35 -2.90 2.07
C LEU A 340 23.53 -1.40 1.84
N LYS A 341 23.11 -0.97 0.66
CA LYS A 341 22.99 0.43 0.29
C LYS A 341 21.69 0.65 -0.47
N THR A 342 20.99 1.73 -0.16
CA THR A 342 19.79 2.17 -0.87
C THR A 342 20.03 3.49 -1.58
N TYR A 343 19.32 3.69 -2.67
CA TYR A 343 19.24 5.00 -3.32
C TYR A 343 18.00 5.10 -4.19
N GLU A 344 17.64 6.34 -4.52
CA GLU A 344 16.51 6.67 -5.37
C GLU A 344 17.01 7.42 -6.60
N ILE A 345 16.44 7.10 -7.76
CA ILE A 345 16.63 7.88 -8.97
C ILE A 345 15.38 8.74 -9.17
N TRP A 346 15.58 10.05 -9.33
CA TRP A 346 14.50 11.02 -9.50
C TRP A 346 14.59 11.69 -10.87
N HIS A 347 13.47 11.77 -11.58
CA HIS A 347 13.33 12.60 -12.76
C HIS A 347 13.10 14.05 -12.38
N ASN A 348 14.10 14.87 -12.64
CA ASN A 348 14.09 16.29 -12.32
C ASN A 348 14.02 17.12 -13.60
N THR A 349 12.81 17.56 -13.95
CA THR A 349 12.58 18.54 -15.01
C THR A 349 11.87 19.77 -14.45
N LYS A 350 11.82 20.87 -15.20
CA LYS A 350 11.11 22.10 -14.77
C LYS A 350 9.63 21.89 -14.45
N GLN A 351 9.01 20.82 -14.96
CA GLN A 351 7.56 20.56 -14.85
C GLN A 351 7.24 19.21 -14.18
N ASN A 352 8.25 18.38 -13.91
CA ASN A 352 8.07 17.07 -13.32
C ASN A 352 9.19 16.78 -12.33
N HIS A 353 8.78 16.43 -11.11
CA HIS A 353 9.64 15.92 -10.06
C HIS A 353 9.02 14.60 -9.61
N SER A 354 9.41 13.51 -10.25
CA SER A 354 8.85 12.18 -9.99
C SER A 354 9.95 11.20 -9.64
N LEU A 355 9.68 10.34 -8.68
CA LEU A 355 10.53 9.19 -8.37
C LEU A 355 10.50 8.24 -9.58
N SER A 356 11.67 7.94 -10.13
CA SER A 356 11.85 7.01 -11.24
C SER A 356 11.97 5.59 -10.73
N SER A 357 12.87 5.36 -9.78
CA SER A 357 13.19 4.02 -9.29
C SER A 357 13.77 4.05 -7.89
N ARG A 358 13.64 2.90 -7.21
CA ARG A 358 14.23 2.60 -5.91
C ARG A 358 15.16 1.42 -6.03
N HIS A 359 16.31 1.52 -5.37
CA HIS A 359 17.38 0.54 -5.49
C HIS A 359 17.76 0.00 -4.12
N THR A 360 17.97 -1.31 -4.02
CA THR A 360 18.64 -1.98 -2.89
C THR A 360 19.82 -2.76 -3.42
N SER A 361 21.02 -2.29 -3.10
CA SER A 361 22.26 -2.87 -3.57
C SER A 361 22.96 -3.68 -2.49
N ILE A 362 23.53 -4.82 -2.87
CA ILE A 362 24.57 -5.49 -2.09
C ILE A 362 25.91 -4.94 -2.57
N VAL A 363 26.64 -4.31 -1.66
CA VAL A 363 27.94 -3.71 -1.94
C VAL A 363 29.03 -4.52 -1.27
N ARG A 364 30.05 -4.88 -2.05
CA ARG A 364 31.28 -5.50 -1.55
C ARG A 364 32.29 -4.42 -1.17
N LEU A 365 32.64 -4.36 0.12
CA LEU A 365 33.67 -3.47 0.65
C LEU A 365 35.05 -4.13 0.60
N ASP A 366 36.06 -3.40 0.12
CA ASP A 366 37.45 -3.86 0.16
C ASP A 366 38.01 -3.70 1.58
N THR A 367 38.18 -4.82 2.28
CA THR A 367 38.71 -4.88 3.65
C THR A 367 40.01 -5.67 3.68
N LYS A 368 41.02 -5.17 4.39
CA LYS A 368 42.37 -5.76 4.42
C LYS A 368 42.68 -6.54 5.68
N GLU A 369 41.94 -6.29 6.76
CA GLU A 369 42.18 -6.87 8.07
C GLU A 369 40.89 -7.42 8.69
N GLN A 370 40.98 -7.96 9.91
CA GLN A 370 39.82 -8.39 10.67
C GLN A 370 39.11 -7.20 11.31
N TRP A 371 37.78 -7.28 11.36
CA TRP A 371 36.96 -6.27 12.02
C TRP A 371 37.16 -6.28 13.53
N ARG A 372 37.49 -5.12 14.10
CA ARG A 372 37.56 -4.91 15.56
C ARG A 372 36.53 -3.88 15.97
N LYS A 373 35.56 -4.29 16.78
CA LYS A 373 34.58 -3.37 17.36
C LYS A 373 35.26 -2.41 18.33
N ILE A 374 34.98 -1.11 18.18
CA ILE A 374 35.42 -0.05 19.10
C ILE A 374 34.38 0.17 20.19
N GLY A 375 33.10 0.31 19.81
CA GLY A 375 32.03 0.56 20.76
C GLY A 375 30.66 0.58 20.11
N PHE A 376 29.61 0.48 20.92
CA PHE A 376 28.25 0.72 20.46
C PHE A 376 27.96 2.22 20.43
N VAL A 377 27.08 2.63 19.51
CA VAL A 377 26.50 3.97 19.48
C VAL A 377 25.15 3.93 20.18
N ARG A 378 25.00 4.73 21.24
CA ARG A 378 23.76 4.83 22.04
C ARG A 378 23.25 3.47 22.54
N ASN A 379 24.15 2.67 23.13
CA ASN A 379 23.83 1.31 23.61
C ASN A 379 23.14 0.45 22.56
N ASP A 380 23.70 0.42 21.35
CA ASP A 380 23.24 -0.34 20.17
C ASP A 380 22.03 0.25 19.45
N GLY A 381 21.38 1.27 20.04
CA GLY A 381 20.18 1.87 19.48
C GLY A 381 20.39 2.61 18.16
N TYR A 382 21.59 3.13 17.90
CA TYR A 382 21.90 3.86 16.66
C TYR A 382 23.01 3.23 15.83
N GLY A 383 23.59 2.11 16.25
CA GLY A 383 24.66 1.48 15.50
C GLY A 383 25.89 1.13 16.34
N ALA A 384 27.01 0.95 15.65
CA ALA A 384 28.29 0.62 16.28
C ALA A 384 29.47 1.16 15.47
N VAL A 385 30.60 1.38 16.14
CA VAL A 385 31.84 1.80 15.50
C VAL A 385 32.81 0.64 15.45
N TYR A 386 33.40 0.40 14.27
CA TYR A 386 34.34 -0.67 14.01
C TYR A 386 35.59 -0.14 13.31
N ALA A 387 36.72 -0.81 13.53
CA ALA A 387 37.96 -0.60 12.79
C ALA A 387 38.27 -1.80 11.88
N ASN A 388 38.88 -1.50 10.73
CA ASN A 388 39.52 -2.48 9.85
C ASN A 388 40.87 -1.89 9.41
N GLY A 389 41.97 -2.36 10.01
CA GLY A 389 43.28 -1.71 9.91
C GLY A 389 43.24 -0.28 10.44
N ASP A 390 43.78 0.65 9.65
CA ASP A 390 43.86 2.08 10.00
C ASP A 390 42.55 2.84 9.77
N LYS A 391 41.55 2.21 9.13
CA LYS A 391 40.25 2.84 8.85
C LYS A 391 39.25 2.55 9.96
N THR A 392 38.42 3.55 10.23
CA THR A 392 37.31 3.45 11.18
C THR A 392 35.99 3.72 10.46
N TYR A 393 34.97 2.95 10.83
CA TYR A 393 33.69 2.92 10.16
C TYR A 393 32.58 3.01 11.21
N TYR A 394 31.53 3.74 10.85
CA TYR A 394 30.25 3.72 11.55
C TYR A 394 29.32 2.75 10.83
N PHE A 395 28.82 1.76 11.55
CA PHE A 395 27.84 0.80 11.07
C PHE A 395 26.48 1.27 11.55
N ASP A 396 25.62 1.66 10.61
CA ASP A 396 24.33 2.27 10.90
C ASP A 396 23.28 1.23 11.30
N ASN A 397 22.36 1.65 12.18
CA ASN A 397 21.19 0.89 12.62
C ASN A 397 19.95 1.81 12.67
N VAL A 398 19.99 2.95 11.99
CA VAL A 398 18.92 3.97 11.95
C VAL A 398 18.10 3.84 10.67
N GLY A 399 18.78 3.78 9.51
CA GLY A 399 18.16 3.58 8.21
C GLY A 399 17.64 4.84 7.49
N TYR A 400 17.04 4.61 6.31
CA TYR A 400 16.77 5.65 5.32
C TYR A 400 15.71 6.68 5.75
N GLY A 401 14.87 6.37 6.75
CA GLY A 401 13.90 7.31 7.32
C GLY A 401 14.56 8.60 7.84
N TRP A 402 15.86 8.54 8.18
CA TRP A 402 16.68 9.68 8.60
C TRP A 402 17.76 10.05 7.58
N ARG A 403 17.58 9.67 6.31
CA ARG A 403 18.52 9.87 5.19
C ARG A 403 19.82 9.06 5.29
N PHE A 404 19.86 8.04 6.15
CA PHE A 404 20.95 7.07 6.14
C PHE A 404 20.66 5.99 5.10
N ASN A 405 21.35 6.07 3.97
CA ASN A 405 21.10 5.21 2.82
C ASN A 405 22.16 4.11 2.65
N SER A 406 23.00 3.88 3.65
CA SER A 406 24.07 2.89 3.63
C SER A 406 24.21 2.28 5.02
N SER A 407 24.44 0.98 5.11
CA SER A 407 24.69 0.34 6.41
C SER A 407 26.10 0.60 6.94
N ILE A 408 27.02 1.11 6.11
CA ILE A 408 28.39 1.47 6.49
C ILE A 408 28.74 2.89 6.02
N TYR A 409 29.34 3.66 6.90
CA TYR A 409 29.94 4.97 6.65
C TYR A 409 31.43 4.96 7.02
N ASP A 410 32.29 5.46 6.13
CA ASP A 410 33.66 5.82 6.45
C ASP A 410 33.67 7.01 7.41
N ILE A 411 34.44 6.93 8.50
CA ILE A 411 34.65 8.06 9.42
C ILE A 411 35.92 8.81 9.00
N ASN A 412 35.76 10.03 8.50
CA ASN A 412 36.86 10.88 8.04
C ASN A 412 37.47 11.72 9.17
N ASP A 413 36.66 12.06 10.18
CA ASP A 413 37.10 12.80 11.37
C ASP A 413 37.13 11.85 12.58
N LEU A 414 38.33 11.46 13.02
CA LEU A 414 38.50 10.55 14.16
C LEU A 414 37.97 11.14 15.48
N GLY A 415 37.80 12.46 15.59
CA GLY A 415 37.14 13.08 16.74
C GLY A 415 35.68 12.64 16.92
N VAL A 416 35.03 12.23 15.82
CA VAL A 416 33.66 11.69 15.85
C VAL A 416 33.59 10.36 16.58
N VAL A 417 34.65 9.55 16.58
CA VAL A 417 34.67 8.23 17.23
C VAL A 417 34.39 8.38 18.74
N GLU A 418 35.05 9.32 19.42
CA GLU A 418 34.86 9.56 20.85
C GLU A 418 33.41 10.01 21.16
N ILE A 419 32.81 10.79 20.27
CA ILE A 419 31.43 11.26 20.40
C ILE A 419 30.45 10.09 20.23
N LEU A 420 30.62 9.29 19.17
CA LEU A 420 29.76 8.15 18.85
C LEU A 420 29.80 7.06 19.91
N THR A 421 31.00 6.74 20.43
CA THR A 421 31.19 5.66 21.41
C THR A 421 31.12 6.14 22.86
N ARG A 422 30.63 7.37 23.10
CA ARG A 422 30.45 7.88 24.45
C ARG A 422 29.50 6.96 25.24
N PRO A 423 29.86 6.54 26.47
CA PRO A 423 29.01 5.67 27.26
C PRO A 423 27.60 6.24 27.44
N TYR A 424 26.59 5.38 27.31
CA TYR A 424 25.23 5.72 27.67
C TYR A 424 25.14 5.94 29.18
N ASP A 425 24.54 7.05 29.62
CA ASP A 425 24.19 7.27 31.03
C ASP A 425 22.82 7.96 31.12
N SER A 426 21.89 7.38 31.88
CA SER A 426 20.54 7.93 32.05
C SER A 426 20.49 9.29 32.75
N ASN A 427 21.57 9.71 33.41
CA ASN A 427 21.64 10.94 34.21
C ASN A 427 22.28 12.12 33.46
N VAL A 428 22.72 11.91 32.22
CA VAL A 428 23.36 12.95 31.40
C VAL A 428 22.66 13.10 30.05
N GLU A 429 22.92 14.22 29.39
CA GLU A 429 22.53 14.40 28.00
C GLU A 429 23.34 13.45 27.12
N ASN A 430 22.65 12.49 26.53
CA ASN A 430 23.25 11.51 25.65
C ASN A 430 23.19 11.96 24.20
N LEU A 431 24.07 11.37 23.38
CA LEU A 431 24.07 11.55 21.93
C LEU A 431 22.67 11.38 21.34
N LYS A 432 22.22 12.41 20.64
CA LYS A 432 20.96 12.43 19.91
C LYS A 432 21.17 12.06 18.46
N LEU A 433 20.10 11.57 17.82
CA LEU A 433 20.16 11.16 16.43
C LEU A 433 20.45 12.35 15.48
N ASP A 434 19.92 13.54 15.78
CA ASP A 434 20.16 14.73 14.97
C ASP A 434 21.64 15.17 14.97
N GLU A 435 22.38 14.83 16.02
CA GLU A 435 23.83 15.06 16.08
C GLU A 435 24.57 14.12 15.11
N ILE A 436 24.16 12.86 15.01
CA ILE A 436 24.73 11.90 14.06
C ILE A 436 24.41 12.31 12.62
N VAL A 437 23.17 12.73 12.34
CA VAL A 437 22.76 13.26 11.03
C VAL A 437 23.64 14.44 10.62
N LYS A 438 23.91 15.38 11.55
CA LYS A 438 24.79 16.53 11.29
C LYS A 438 26.22 16.10 10.94
N MET A 439 26.75 15.05 11.58
CA MET A 439 28.09 14.53 11.26
C MET A 439 28.17 14.00 9.82
N VAL A 440 27.11 13.35 9.34
CA VAL A 440 27.00 12.91 7.94
C VAL A 440 26.86 14.12 7.00
N ASP A 441 25.95 15.04 7.29
CA ASP A 441 25.70 16.24 6.46
C ASP A 441 26.95 17.13 6.33
N GLN A 442 27.81 17.15 7.35
CA GLN A 442 29.07 17.89 7.36
C GLN A 442 30.24 17.14 6.71
N GLY A 443 30.04 15.89 6.28
CA GLY A 443 31.07 15.05 5.65
C GLY A 443 32.08 14.43 6.62
N ALA A 444 31.85 14.55 7.93
CA ALA A 444 32.67 13.88 8.93
C ALA A 444 32.50 12.35 8.88
N MET A 445 31.34 11.91 8.39
CA MET A 445 31.07 10.54 7.97
C MET A 445 30.49 10.54 6.55
N VAL A 446 30.92 9.61 5.70
CA VAL A 446 30.43 9.48 4.32
C VAL A 446 30.09 8.03 4.00
N PRO A 447 29.04 7.73 3.20
CA PRO A 447 28.71 6.35 2.84
C PRO A 447 29.95 5.64 2.29
N ALA A 448 30.25 4.44 2.80
CA ALA A 448 31.41 3.69 2.35
C ALA A 448 31.26 3.33 0.85
N GLU A 449 32.36 3.46 0.11
CA GLU A 449 32.42 3.07 -1.29
C GLU A 449 32.83 1.61 -1.46
N GLY A 450 32.27 0.95 -2.46
CA GLY A 450 32.57 -0.44 -2.78
C GLY A 450 31.99 -0.87 -4.12
N GLU A 451 32.22 -2.12 -4.48
CA GLU A 451 31.70 -2.69 -5.73
C GLU A 451 30.26 -3.16 -5.52
N VAL A 452 29.32 -2.59 -6.27
CA VAL A 452 27.95 -3.10 -6.33
C VAL A 452 27.96 -4.45 -7.03
N VAL A 453 27.59 -5.51 -6.32
CA VAL A 453 27.57 -6.88 -6.85
C VAL A 453 26.17 -7.38 -7.16
N ILE A 454 25.14 -6.79 -6.54
CA ILE A 454 23.71 -7.00 -6.81
C ILE A 454 23.02 -5.66 -6.71
N ASP A 455 22.01 -5.41 -7.54
CA ASP A 455 21.14 -4.24 -7.47
C ASP A 455 19.69 -4.64 -7.78
N ALA A 456 18.85 -4.70 -6.75
CA ALA A 456 17.42 -4.94 -6.86
C ALA A 456 16.69 -3.61 -7.09
N ILE A 457 15.71 -3.59 -8.00
CA ILE A 457 15.14 -2.36 -8.55
C ILE A 457 13.62 -2.46 -8.61
N SER A 458 12.94 -1.49 -7.98
CA SER A 458 11.55 -1.17 -8.30
C SER A 458 11.54 0.01 -9.28
N ASP A 459 10.95 -0.20 -10.46
CA ASP A 459 10.78 0.82 -11.49
C ASP A 459 9.36 1.40 -11.42
N PHE A 460 9.27 2.71 -11.20
CA PHE A 460 8.01 3.46 -11.20
C PHE A 460 7.75 4.18 -12.52
N ASP A 461 8.73 4.15 -13.42
CA ASP A 461 8.83 5.00 -14.59
C ASP A 461 8.15 4.35 -15.80
N ASP A 462 6.88 3.98 -15.65
CA ASP A 462 6.13 3.35 -16.74
C ASP A 462 5.58 4.40 -17.73
N TYR A 463 6.45 4.75 -18.69
CA TYR A 463 6.16 5.61 -19.84
C TYR A 463 4.99 5.14 -20.73
N SER A 464 4.55 3.88 -20.61
CA SER A 464 3.45 3.35 -21.44
C SER A 464 2.10 4.03 -21.16
N GLN A 465 1.88 4.50 -19.93
CA GLN A 465 0.63 5.13 -19.51
C GLN A 465 0.39 6.51 -20.13
N LYS A 466 1.45 7.31 -20.33
CA LYS A 466 1.34 8.59 -21.05
C LYS A 466 0.77 8.33 -22.44
N TYR A 467 1.33 7.38 -23.18
CA TYR A 467 0.88 7.12 -24.54
C TYR A 467 -0.47 6.42 -24.60
N ALA A 468 -0.79 5.47 -23.70
CA ALA A 468 -2.09 4.81 -23.69
C ALA A 468 -3.24 5.80 -23.46
N TYR A 469 -3.08 6.75 -22.53
CA TYR A 469 -4.06 7.83 -22.32
C TYR A 469 -4.16 8.77 -23.54
N TRP A 470 -3.03 9.17 -24.13
CA TRP A 470 -3.02 10.00 -25.35
C TRP A 470 -3.58 9.26 -26.57
N ILE A 471 -3.36 7.96 -26.70
CA ILE A 471 -3.91 7.09 -27.75
C ILE A 471 -5.42 6.93 -27.55
N PHE A 472 -5.88 6.71 -26.31
CA PHE A 472 -7.31 6.67 -26.00
C PHE A 472 -7.99 8.00 -26.35
N LEU A 473 -7.40 9.14 -25.94
CA LEU A 473 -7.90 10.47 -26.32
C LEU A 473 -7.89 10.68 -27.84
N ALA A 474 -6.86 10.23 -28.54
CA ALA A 474 -6.78 10.31 -30.00
C ALA A 474 -7.86 9.45 -30.68
N ILE A 475 -8.11 8.23 -30.19
CA ILE A 475 -9.16 7.35 -30.69
C ILE A 475 -10.55 7.94 -30.40
N ALA A 476 -10.79 8.45 -29.19
CA ALA A 476 -12.03 9.12 -28.82
C ALA A 476 -12.28 10.37 -29.69
N PHE A 477 -11.25 11.16 -29.96
CA PHE A 477 -11.32 12.30 -30.86
C PHE A 477 -11.66 11.86 -32.30
N ILE A 478 -10.97 10.85 -32.84
CA ILE A 478 -11.26 10.31 -34.17
C ILE A 478 -12.70 9.79 -34.24
N MET A 479 -13.18 9.04 -33.24
CA MET A 479 -14.57 8.56 -33.20
C MET A 479 -15.58 9.71 -33.14
N SER A 480 -15.29 10.79 -32.41
CA SER A 480 -16.16 11.98 -32.36
C SER A 480 -16.25 12.70 -33.72
N VAL A 481 -15.12 12.80 -34.44
CA VAL A 481 -15.06 13.39 -35.79
C VAL A 481 -15.77 12.50 -36.80
N VAL A 482 -15.55 11.18 -36.77
CA VAL A 482 -16.24 10.21 -37.62
C VAL A 482 -17.75 10.25 -37.35
N GLY A 483 -18.17 10.24 -36.09
CA GLY A 483 -19.57 10.38 -35.69
C GLY A 483 -20.21 11.67 -36.21
N ALA A 484 -19.51 12.80 -36.12
CA ALA A 484 -19.96 14.07 -36.67
C ALA A 484 -20.08 14.05 -38.21
N ILE A 485 -19.13 13.42 -38.91
CA ILE A 485 -19.16 13.27 -40.38
C ILE A 485 -20.31 12.36 -40.82
N PHE A 486 -20.57 11.25 -40.13
CA PHE A 486 -21.69 10.35 -40.43
C PHE A 486 -23.04 11.00 -40.13
N LYS A 487 -23.16 11.77 -39.05
CA LYS A 487 -24.37 12.55 -38.74
C LYS A 487 -24.65 13.60 -39.83
N ASN A 488 -23.61 14.22 -40.36
CA ASN A 488 -23.71 15.21 -41.45
C ASN A 488 -24.03 14.56 -42.81
N LYS A 489 -23.54 13.35 -43.08
CA LYS A 489 -23.92 12.55 -44.27
C LYS A 489 -25.38 12.10 -44.21
N ASN A 490 -25.87 11.68 -43.05
CA ASN A 490 -27.28 11.30 -42.87
C ASN A 490 -28.21 12.50 -43.04
N GLN A 491 -27.88 13.67 -42.48
CA GLN A 491 -28.62 14.91 -42.75
C GLN A 491 -28.59 15.32 -44.23
N LYS A 492 -27.45 15.19 -44.91
CA LYS A 492 -27.37 15.45 -46.37
C LYS A 492 -28.21 14.47 -47.19
N SER A 493 -28.33 13.21 -46.75
CA SER A 493 -29.17 12.20 -47.41
C SER A 493 -30.66 12.43 -47.20
N GLU A 494 -31.07 12.87 -46.00
CA GLU A 494 -32.45 13.26 -45.71
C GLU A 494 -32.87 14.54 -46.42
N LEU A 495 -31.97 15.54 -46.52
CA LEU A 495 -32.19 16.76 -47.30
C LEU A 495 -32.31 16.48 -48.80
N LYS A 496 -31.56 15.50 -49.33
CA LYS A 496 -31.67 15.10 -50.74
C LYS A 496 -32.98 14.38 -51.04
N LYS A 497 -33.42 13.46 -50.16
CA LYS A 497 -34.76 12.82 -50.23
C LYS A 497 -35.90 13.84 -50.20
N ARG A 498 -35.80 14.89 -49.36
CA ARG A 498 -36.84 15.92 -49.24
C ARG A 498 -36.91 16.89 -50.45
N VAL A 499 -35.86 16.97 -51.27
CA VAL A 499 -35.83 17.81 -52.48
C VAL A 499 -36.33 17.05 -53.71
N ASP A 500 -36.13 15.72 -53.75
CA ASP A 500 -36.63 14.87 -54.84
C ASP A 500 -38.15 14.61 -54.74
N ASP A 501 -38.76 14.70 -53.55
CA ASP A 501 -40.22 14.60 -53.34
C ASP A 501 -41.01 15.87 -53.72
N TYR A 502 -40.34 16.95 -54.16
CA TYR A 502 -40.95 18.22 -54.57
C TYR A 502 -40.72 18.56 -56.07
N ARG A 503 -40.28 17.58 -56.87
CA ARG A 503 -40.26 17.61 -58.34
C ARG A 503 -41.12 16.48 -58.89
#